data_AF-A0AA39DPN0-F1
#
_entry.id   AF-A0AA39DPN0-F1
#
_cell.length_a   1.000
_cell.length_b   1.000
_cell.length_c   1.000
_cell.angle_alpha   90.00
_cell.angle_beta   90.00
_cell.angle_gamma   90.00
#
_symmetry.space_group_name_H-M   'P 1'
#
loop_
_entity.id
_entity.type
_entity.pdbx_description
1 polymer ?
#
loop_
_entity_poly.entity_id
_entity_poly.type
_entity_poly.pdbx_seq_one_letter_code
_entity_poly.pdbx_strand_id
1 'polypeptide(L)'
;MSKRSYMEAVVKGLRAVDAVDVNFAPHYLGEGNPLKFGPVSDICNGTTKRKIFVRLLLSIDRRETTADAMETVKLALEMRDQGVVGIDLSGNPTVGDWMTFLPALKFAREQGLSITLHCGEVPNPKEIQAMLEFLPERVGHACFFKEDHWENAKSSKIPVEICLTSNIRTGSISSMDVHHFGDLYHAKHPLILCTDDSGIFSTSLSGEYILAASSFGLGKKEMVELGRNAIEFIFADDETKRVLREAFDSAAERWSFD
;
A
#
# COMPACT_ATOMS: atom_id res chain seq x y z
N MET A 1 -24.11 -13.92 -1.38
CA MET A 1 -23.97 -12.46 -1.22
C MET A 1 -23.46 -11.92 -2.54
N SER A 2 -24.07 -10.87 -3.10
CA SER A 2 -23.56 -10.25 -4.35
C SER A 2 -22.43 -9.26 -4.04
N LYS A 3 -21.57 -8.97 -5.02
CA LYS A 3 -20.50 -7.98 -4.91
C LYS A 3 -21.04 -6.61 -4.43
N ARG A 4 -22.17 -6.17 -5.00
CA ARG A 4 -22.86 -4.94 -4.56
C ARG A 4 -23.26 -5.00 -3.09
N SER A 5 -23.97 -6.04 -2.67
CA SER A 5 -24.46 -6.12 -1.28
C SER A 5 -23.32 -6.14 -0.26
N TYR A 6 -22.18 -6.74 -0.63
CA TYR A 6 -20.96 -6.70 0.18
C TYR A 6 -20.40 -5.28 0.26
N MET A 7 -20.23 -4.60 -0.88
CA MET A 7 -19.70 -3.24 -0.92
C MET A 7 -20.59 -2.24 -0.18
N GLU A 8 -21.92 -2.37 -0.27
CA GLU A 8 -22.86 -1.55 0.49
C GLU A 8 -22.70 -1.76 2.01
N ALA A 9 -22.47 -3.01 2.44
CA ALA A 9 -22.21 -3.32 3.84
C ALA A 9 -20.86 -2.72 4.32
N VAL A 10 -19.81 -2.79 3.50
CA VAL A 10 -18.50 -2.18 3.80
C VAL A 10 -18.62 -0.66 3.92
N VAL A 11 -19.23 0.01 2.94
CA VAL A 11 -19.43 1.47 2.96
C VAL A 11 -20.25 1.89 4.18
N LYS A 12 -21.32 1.15 4.51
CA LYS A 12 -22.11 1.39 5.71
C LYS A 12 -21.27 1.22 6.98
N GLY A 13 -20.45 0.18 7.06
CA GLY A 13 -19.55 -0.07 8.19
C GLY A 13 -18.55 1.06 8.37
N LEU A 14 -17.87 1.48 7.30
CA LEU A 14 -16.91 2.59 7.32
C LEU A 14 -17.54 3.92 7.75
N ARG A 15 -18.77 4.22 7.29
CA ARG A 15 -19.51 5.41 7.71
C ARG A 15 -19.96 5.38 9.17
N ALA A 16 -20.05 4.18 9.77
CA ALA A 16 -20.38 4.00 11.17
C ALA A 16 -19.16 4.10 12.10
N VAL A 17 -17.93 4.11 11.56
CA VAL A 17 -16.71 4.29 12.34
C VAL A 17 -16.64 5.73 12.84
N ASP A 18 -16.76 5.92 14.16
CA ASP A 18 -16.68 7.21 14.85
C ASP A 18 -15.33 7.43 15.56
N ALA A 19 -14.56 6.36 15.75
CA ALA A 19 -13.20 6.37 16.27
C ALA A 19 -12.33 5.31 15.57
N VAL A 20 -11.03 5.59 15.45
CA VAL A 20 -10.02 4.64 14.98
C VAL A 20 -8.98 4.50 16.08
N ASP A 21 -8.75 3.28 16.55
CA ASP A 21 -7.67 3.00 17.49
C ASP A 21 -6.33 3.19 16.78
N VAL A 22 -5.59 4.21 17.21
CA VAL A 22 -4.22 4.44 16.73
C VAL A 22 -3.28 3.83 17.76
N ASN A 23 -2.69 2.69 17.42
CA ASN A 23 -1.67 2.06 18.24
C ASN A 23 -0.38 2.90 18.15
N PHE A 24 -0.16 3.77 19.14
CA PHE A 24 1.17 4.27 19.43
C PHE A 24 1.90 3.13 20.11
N ALA A 25 2.88 2.54 19.43
CA ALA A 25 3.66 1.45 20.01
C ALA A 25 4.13 1.90 21.41
N PRO A 26 3.70 1.23 22.49
CA PRO A 26 4.28 1.47 23.79
C PRO A 26 5.77 1.13 23.65
N HIS A 27 6.64 1.92 24.28
CA HIS A 27 8.10 1.73 24.26
C HIS A 27 8.48 0.26 24.47
N TYR A 28 8.63 -0.53 23.39
CA TYR A 28 9.17 -1.87 23.46
C TYR A 28 10.69 -1.73 23.42
N LEU A 29 11.24 -1.65 24.63
CA LEU A 29 12.67 -1.76 24.91
C LEU A 29 13.12 -3.19 24.59
N GLY A 30 13.80 -3.36 23.46
CA GLY A 30 14.72 -4.48 23.25
C GLY A 30 16.10 -4.12 23.80
N GLU A 31 16.71 -5.03 24.57
CA GLU A 31 18.05 -4.87 25.12
C GLU A 31 19.10 -4.84 23.99
N GLY A 32 19.42 -3.65 23.50
CA GLY A 32 20.40 -3.47 22.43
C GLY A 32 20.43 -2.05 21.89
N ASN A 33 20.99 -1.14 22.68
CA ASN A 33 21.28 0.28 22.36
C ASN A 33 20.03 1.14 21.99
N PRO A 34 19.41 1.81 22.98
CA PRO A 34 18.21 2.59 22.73
C PRO A 34 18.58 3.86 21.97
N LEU A 35 18.09 3.99 20.73
CA LEU A 35 17.68 5.31 20.25
C LEU A 35 16.70 5.84 21.28
N LYS A 36 17.16 6.74 22.16
CA LYS A 36 16.31 7.44 23.12
C LYS A 36 15.41 8.39 22.31
N PHE A 37 14.32 7.86 21.78
CA PHE A 37 13.15 8.66 21.53
C PHE A 37 12.67 9.10 22.92
N GLY A 38 12.77 10.40 23.21
CA GLY A 38 12.24 10.97 24.45
C GLY A 38 10.78 10.55 24.65
N PRO A 39 10.22 10.69 25.86
CA PRO A 39 8.84 10.34 26.11
C PRO A 39 7.99 11.03 25.03
N VAL A 40 7.31 10.22 24.21
CA VAL A 40 6.14 10.72 23.50
C VAL A 40 5.16 10.96 24.63
N SER A 41 5.27 12.13 25.26
CA SER A 41 4.23 12.65 26.12
C SER A 41 2.94 12.51 25.35
N ASP A 42 1.85 12.25 26.07
CA ASP A 42 0.50 12.25 25.53
C ASP A 42 0.19 13.62 24.88
N ILE A 43 0.75 13.91 23.69
CA ILE A 43 0.45 15.07 22.85
C ILE A 43 -0.96 14.88 22.22
N CYS A 44 -1.73 13.91 22.71
CA CYS A 44 -3.15 13.78 22.45
C CYS A 44 -3.98 13.70 23.74
N ASN A 45 -3.63 14.51 24.75
CA ASN A 45 -4.59 14.90 25.79
C ASN A 45 -5.66 15.91 25.29
N GLY A 46 -5.84 16.02 23.96
CA GLY A 46 -6.86 16.84 23.32
C GLY A 46 -7.95 15.97 22.71
N THR A 47 -9.20 16.27 23.05
CA THR A 47 -10.46 15.77 22.48
C THR A 47 -10.66 16.11 20.99
N THR A 48 -9.59 16.27 20.21
CA THR A 48 -9.67 16.57 18.78
C THR A 48 -9.92 15.29 18.01
N LYS A 49 -11.13 15.13 17.47
CA LYS A 49 -11.46 14.08 16.48
C LYS A 49 -10.41 14.09 15.37
N ARG A 50 -9.69 12.97 15.22
CA ARG A 50 -8.74 12.78 14.12
C ARG A 50 -9.54 12.56 12.84
N LYS A 51 -9.12 13.18 11.74
CA LYS A 51 -9.72 12.98 10.41
C LYS A 51 -8.91 11.94 9.65
N ILE A 52 -9.59 11.00 9.03
CA ILE A 52 -9.02 10.04 8.09
C ILE A 52 -9.70 10.20 6.73
N PHE A 53 -8.90 10.22 5.68
CA PHE A 53 -9.40 10.16 4.31
C PHE A 53 -9.41 8.71 3.87
N VAL A 54 -10.58 8.22 3.47
CA VAL A 54 -10.76 6.85 3.00
C VAL A 54 -11.14 6.88 1.53
N ARG A 55 -10.51 6.00 0.76
CA ARG A 55 -10.85 5.65 -0.62
C ARG A 55 -10.85 4.12 -0.74
N LEU A 56 -11.56 3.61 -1.73
CA LEU A 56 -11.77 2.17 -1.90
C LEU A 56 -11.20 1.72 -3.24
N LEU A 57 -10.54 0.57 -3.22
CA LEU A 57 -10.19 -0.22 -4.40
C LEU A 57 -11.07 -1.47 -4.37
N LEU A 58 -11.65 -1.82 -5.52
CA LEU A 58 -12.36 -3.08 -5.64
C LEU A 58 -11.39 -4.10 -6.24
N SER A 59 -11.06 -5.12 -5.44
CA SER A 59 -10.17 -6.19 -5.88
C SER A 59 -10.90 -7.19 -6.78
N ILE A 60 -10.26 -7.54 -7.89
CA ILE A 60 -10.58 -8.71 -8.70
C ILE A 60 -9.78 -9.87 -8.11
N ASP A 61 -10.46 -10.92 -7.69
CA ASP A 61 -9.80 -12.13 -7.22
C ASP A 61 -9.36 -12.99 -8.40
N ARG A 62 -8.11 -13.46 -8.40
CA ARG A 62 -7.53 -14.29 -9.47
C ARG A 62 -8.25 -15.62 -9.74
N ARG A 63 -9.22 -16.02 -8.92
CA ARG A 63 -10.11 -17.18 -9.17
C ARG A 63 -11.30 -16.83 -10.06
N GLU A 64 -11.55 -15.55 -10.32
CA GLU A 64 -12.70 -15.07 -11.07
C GLU A 64 -12.54 -15.25 -12.59
N THR A 65 -13.67 -15.21 -13.30
CA THR A 65 -13.67 -15.16 -14.77
C THR A 65 -13.54 -13.71 -15.29
N THR A 66 -13.30 -13.54 -16.59
CA THR A 66 -13.34 -12.21 -17.24
C THR A 66 -14.68 -11.50 -17.04
N ALA A 67 -15.79 -12.24 -17.02
CA ALA A 67 -17.13 -11.68 -16.84
C ALA A 67 -17.31 -11.12 -15.41
N ASP A 68 -16.86 -11.88 -14.41
CA ASP A 68 -16.89 -11.47 -13.01
C ASP A 68 -15.96 -10.27 -12.77
N ALA A 69 -14.75 -10.29 -13.34
CA ALA A 69 -13.82 -9.16 -13.29
C ALA A 69 -14.43 -7.89 -13.90
N MET A 70 -15.12 -8.02 -15.04
CA MET A 70 -15.84 -6.92 -15.68
C MET A 70 -17.00 -6.41 -14.83
N GLU A 71 -17.70 -7.29 -14.10
CA GLU A 71 -18.72 -6.89 -13.13
C GLU A 71 -18.11 -6.04 -12.00
N THR A 72 -16.94 -6.43 -11.47
CA THR A 72 -16.21 -5.64 -10.47
C THR A 72 -15.89 -4.24 -10.99
N VAL A 73 -15.38 -4.13 -12.22
CA VAL A 73 -15.05 -2.84 -12.82
C VAL A 73 -16.29 -1.96 -13.01
N LYS A 74 -17.40 -2.52 -13.51
CA LYS A 74 -18.67 -1.77 -13.64
C LYS A 74 -19.18 -1.29 -12.28
N LEU A 75 -19.14 -2.14 -11.26
CA LEU A 75 -19.51 -1.75 -9.91
C LEU A 75 -18.62 -0.63 -9.37
N ALA A 76 -17.31 -0.69 -9.63
CA ALA A 76 -16.38 0.38 -9.24
C ALA A 76 -16.74 1.73 -9.87
N LEU A 77 -17.14 1.74 -11.15
CA LEU A 77 -17.56 2.96 -11.85
C LEU A 77 -18.84 3.56 -11.26
N GLU A 78 -19.79 2.71 -10.87
CA GLU A 78 -21.05 3.12 -10.25
C GLU A 78 -20.87 3.66 -8.82
N MET A 79 -19.81 3.24 -8.13
CA MET A 79 -19.55 3.60 -6.73
C MET A 79 -18.49 4.70 -6.57
N ARG A 80 -18.14 5.41 -7.65
CA ARG A 80 -17.14 6.51 -7.62
C ARG A 80 -17.53 7.64 -6.67
N ASP A 81 -18.82 7.97 -6.63
CA ASP A 81 -19.39 8.96 -5.71
C ASP A 81 -19.36 8.52 -4.24
N GLN A 82 -19.09 7.23 -3.99
CA GLN A 82 -18.92 6.65 -2.65
C GLN A 82 -17.45 6.44 -2.27
N GLY A 83 -16.52 7.00 -3.04
CA GLY A 83 -15.09 6.99 -2.74
C GLY A 83 -14.32 5.81 -3.35
N VAL A 84 -14.92 5.05 -4.28
CA VAL A 84 -14.18 4.08 -5.10
C VAL A 84 -13.33 4.83 -6.13
N VAL A 85 -12.04 4.50 -6.18
CA VAL A 85 -11.05 5.20 -7.03
C VAL A 85 -10.32 4.28 -7.99
N GLY A 86 -10.40 2.97 -7.79
CA GLY A 86 -9.60 2.06 -8.59
C GLY A 86 -9.90 0.58 -8.39
N ILE A 87 -9.08 -0.21 -9.07
CA ILE A 87 -9.12 -1.66 -9.11
C ILE A 87 -7.77 -2.20 -8.62
N ASP A 88 -7.85 -3.32 -7.92
CA ASP A 88 -6.71 -4.15 -7.56
C ASP A 88 -6.88 -5.53 -8.24
N LEU A 89 -5.79 -6.19 -8.62
CA LEU A 89 -5.79 -7.61 -8.98
C LEU A 89 -4.97 -8.37 -7.94
N SER A 90 -5.63 -9.27 -7.20
CA SER A 90 -5.07 -9.98 -6.05
C SER A 90 -5.70 -11.36 -5.86
N GLY A 91 -5.48 -12.00 -4.71
CA GLY A 91 -5.86 -13.38 -4.46
C GLY A 91 -4.70 -14.34 -4.76
N ASN A 92 -4.98 -15.64 -4.89
CA ASN A 92 -3.91 -16.63 -4.99
C ASN A 92 -3.06 -16.44 -6.28
N PRO A 93 -1.76 -16.07 -6.19
CA PRO A 93 -0.93 -15.75 -7.35
C PRO A 93 -0.57 -16.97 -8.21
N THR A 94 -0.84 -18.19 -7.72
CA THR A 94 -0.67 -19.44 -8.49
C THR A 94 -1.91 -19.84 -9.29
N VAL A 95 -2.99 -19.06 -9.18
CA VAL A 95 -4.28 -19.30 -9.86
C VAL A 95 -4.56 -18.18 -10.86
N GLY A 96 -5.33 -18.50 -11.90
CA GLY A 96 -5.73 -17.58 -12.93
C GLY A 96 -4.63 -17.34 -13.97
N ASP A 97 -5.03 -16.73 -15.09
CA ASP A 97 -4.12 -16.33 -16.16
C ASP A 97 -4.30 -14.84 -16.43
N TRP A 98 -3.19 -14.11 -16.58
CA TRP A 98 -3.20 -12.67 -16.87
C TRP A 98 -4.17 -12.26 -18.00
N MET A 99 -4.29 -13.06 -19.05
CA MET A 99 -5.16 -12.77 -20.19
C MET A 99 -6.65 -12.82 -19.83
N THR A 100 -7.01 -13.47 -18.73
CA THR A 100 -8.39 -13.48 -18.20
C THR A 100 -8.78 -12.10 -17.68
N PHE A 101 -7.86 -11.39 -17.03
CA PHE A 101 -8.13 -10.13 -16.35
C PHE A 101 -7.81 -8.90 -17.20
N LEU A 102 -6.88 -9.05 -18.16
CA LEU A 102 -6.44 -7.97 -19.04
C LEU A 102 -7.59 -7.18 -19.70
N PRO A 103 -8.68 -7.80 -20.22
CA PRO A 103 -9.79 -7.04 -20.80
C PRO A 103 -10.50 -6.13 -19.79
N ALA A 104 -10.71 -6.61 -18.55
CA ALA A 104 -11.36 -5.84 -17.50
C ALA A 104 -10.46 -4.70 -17.01
N LEU A 105 -9.16 -4.96 -16.83
CA LEU A 105 -8.18 -3.95 -16.44
C LEU A 105 -8.02 -2.85 -17.50
N LYS A 106 -7.97 -3.23 -18.79
CA LYS A 106 -7.98 -2.25 -19.89
C LYS A 106 -9.22 -1.37 -19.86
N PHE A 107 -10.40 -1.99 -19.70
CA PHE A 107 -11.65 -1.25 -19.60
C PHE A 107 -11.67 -0.32 -18.38
N ALA A 108 -11.17 -0.76 -17.22
CA ALA A 108 -11.06 0.08 -16.03
C ALA A 108 -10.22 1.35 -16.29
N ARG A 109 -9.05 1.19 -16.92
CA ARG A 109 -8.18 2.31 -17.29
C ARG A 109 -8.86 3.26 -18.29
N GLU A 110 -9.49 2.72 -19.32
CA GLU A 110 -10.21 3.52 -20.33
C GLU A 110 -11.33 4.36 -19.70
N GLN A 111 -11.91 3.90 -18.60
CA GLN A 111 -12.94 4.60 -17.84
C GLN A 111 -12.40 5.51 -16.72
N GLY A 112 -11.07 5.64 -16.62
CA GLY A 112 -10.38 6.53 -15.69
C GLY A 112 -10.25 6.01 -14.26
N LEU A 113 -10.40 4.70 -14.02
CA LEU A 113 -10.08 4.09 -12.74
C LEU A 113 -8.57 3.85 -12.64
N SER A 114 -8.00 4.11 -11.46
CA SER A 114 -6.61 3.76 -11.17
C SER A 114 -6.46 2.26 -10.93
N ILE A 115 -5.28 1.72 -11.19
CA ILE A 115 -5.00 0.29 -11.12
C ILE A 115 -3.72 0.05 -10.30
N THR A 116 -3.84 -0.84 -9.32
CA THR A 116 -2.70 -1.49 -8.68
C THR A 116 -2.76 -2.99 -8.95
N LEU A 117 -1.60 -3.66 -9.02
CA LEU A 117 -1.52 -5.10 -9.30
C LEU A 117 -0.62 -5.77 -8.26
N HIS A 118 -1.09 -6.85 -7.63
CA HIS A 118 -0.18 -7.78 -6.97
C HIS A 118 0.67 -8.46 -8.03
N CYS A 119 1.99 -8.23 -7.99
CA CYS A 119 2.89 -8.59 -9.07
C CYS A 119 4.15 -9.23 -8.52
N GLY A 120 4.49 -10.43 -9.01
CA GLY A 120 5.72 -11.11 -8.61
C GLY A 120 5.74 -11.63 -7.17
N GLU A 121 4.60 -12.00 -6.60
CA GLU A 121 4.52 -12.74 -5.33
C GLU A 121 5.07 -14.17 -5.45
N VAL A 122 5.11 -14.72 -6.67
CA VAL A 122 5.71 -16.03 -7.00
C VAL A 122 6.55 -15.91 -8.29
N PRO A 123 7.49 -16.84 -8.56
CA PRO A 123 8.26 -16.83 -9.79
C PRO A 123 7.37 -16.99 -11.05
N ASN A 124 7.14 -15.89 -11.78
CA ASN A 124 6.42 -15.93 -13.06
C ASN A 124 6.91 -14.81 -14.01
N PRO A 125 8.05 -14.99 -14.70
CA PRO A 125 8.67 -13.91 -15.46
C PRO A 125 7.80 -13.39 -16.61
N LYS A 126 7.02 -14.27 -17.26
CA LYS A 126 6.12 -13.87 -18.36
C LYS A 126 4.99 -12.97 -17.86
N GLU A 127 4.38 -13.32 -16.74
CA GLU A 127 3.31 -12.52 -16.16
C GLU A 127 3.83 -11.19 -15.59
N ILE A 128 4.97 -11.22 -14.87
CA ILE A 128 5.58 -10.00 -14.33
C ILE A 128 5.87 -9.02 -15.48
N GLN A 129 6.51 -9.49 -16.55
CA GLN A 129 6.79 -8.65 -17.72
C GLN A 129 5.50 -8.08 -18.33
N ALA A 130 4.47 -8.91 -18.52
CA ALA A 130 3.20 -8.47 -19.09
C ALA A 130 2.46 -7.44 -18.21
N MET A 131 2.55 -7.58 -16.89
CA MET A 131 2.02 -6.62 -15.93
C MET A 131 2.79 -5.29 -15.96
N LEU A 132 4.12 -5.32 -16.09
CA LEU A 132 4.92 -4.11 -16.21
C LEU A 132 4.70 -3.39 -17.55
N GLU A 133 4.58 -4.13 -18.65
CA GLU A 133 4.22 -3.59 -19.98
C GLU A 133 2.82 -2.99 -20.00
N PHE A 134 1.93 -3.47 -19.12
CA PHE A 134 0.63 -2.85 -18.92
C PHE A 134 0.74 -1.49 -18.24
N LEU A 135 1.84 -1.15 -17.56
CA LEU A 135 2.08 0.12 -16.86
C LEU A 135 0.98 0.49 -15.84
N PRO A 136 0.73 -0.34 -14.80
CA PRO A 136 -0.19 0.01 -13.73
C PRO A 136 0.33 1.23 -12.96
N GLU A 137 -0.56 1.97 -12.30
CA GLU A 137 -0.15 3.14 -11.53
C GLU A 137 0.57 2.78 -10.23
N ARG A 138 0.43 1.54 -9.73
CA ARG A 138 1.24 0.94 -8.65
C ARG A 138 1.36 -0.59 -8.83
N VAL A 139 2.32 -1.21 -8.16
CA VAL A 139 2.40 -2.67 -7.98
C VAL A 139 2.61 -3.03 -6.52
N GLY A 140 2.07 -4.17 -6.09
CA GLY A 140 2.29 -4.75 -4.77
C GLY A 140 3.32 -5.88 -4.79
N HIS A 141 4.05 -6.01 -3.68
CA HIS A 141 5.03 -7.06 -3.37
C HIS A 141 6.32 -7.05 -4.19
N ALA A 142 6.29 -7.35 -5.49
CA ALA A 142 7.48 -7.43 -6.35
C ALA A 142 8.61 -8.39 -5.87
N CYS A 143 8.29 -9.43 -5.11
CA CYS A 143 9.27 -10.30 -4.44
C CYS A 143 10.20 -11.06 -5.40
N PHE A 144 9.68 -11.53 -6.54
CA PHE A 144 10.40 -12.35 -7.51
C PHE A 144 10.77 -11.58 -8.78
N PHE A 145 10.92 -10.26 -8.68
CA PHE A 145 11.43 -9.45 -9.78
C PHE A 145 12.91 -9.80 -10.06
N LYS A 146 13.25 -9.83 -11.35
CA LYS A 146 14.62 -10.01 -11.84
C LYS A 146 15.16 -8.67 -12.31
N GLU A 147 16.42 -8.63 -12.71
CA GLU A 147 17.12 -7.41 -13.12
C GLU A 147 16.36 -6.66 -14.23
N ASP A 148 15.91 -7.36 -15.27
CA ASP A 148 15.09 -6.81 -16.36
C ASP A 148 13.74 -6.27 -15.90
N HIS A 149 13.06 -6.97 -14.98
CA HIS A 149 11.82 -6.48 -14.38
C HIS A 149 12.07 -5.19 -13.56
N TRP A 150 13.18 -5.13 -12.82
CA TRP A 150 13.55 -3.93 -12.06
C TRP A 150 13.93 -2.76 -12.96
N GLU A 151 14.63 -2.99 -14.07
CA GLU A 151 14.92 -1.97 -15.07
C GLU A 151 13.62 -1.38 -15.65
N ASN A 152 12.65 -2.23 -15.97
CA ASN A 152 11.34 -1.81 -16.49
C ASN A 152 10.53 -1.02 -15.45
N ALA A 153 10.48 -1.50 -14.20
CA ALA A 153 9.76 -0.82 -13.12
C ALA A 153 10.39 0.55 -12.79
N LYS A 154 11.73 0.62 -12.72
CA LYS A 154 12.48 1.85 -12.41
C LYS A 154 12.39 2.89 -13.53
N SER A 155 12.53 2.46 -14.79
CA SER A 155 12.40 3.37 -15.94
C SER A 155 10.99 3.96 -16.05
N SER A 156 9.97 3.15 -15.74
CA SER A 156 8.57 3.55 -15.73
C SER A 156 8.13 4.28 -14.44
N LYS A 157 9.01 4.33 -13.43
CA LYS A 157 8.76 4.92 -12.10
C LYS A 157 7.49 4.39 -11.42
N ILE A 158 7.17 3.11 -11.63
CA ILE A 158 5.98 2.48 -11.04
C ILE A 158 6.21 2.33 -9.52
N PRO A 159 5.40 2.96 -8.65
CA PRO A 159 5.53 2.82 -7.21
C PRO A 159 5.26 1.39 -6.73
N VAL A 160 6.07 0.95 -5.76
CA VAL A 160 5.94 -0.38 -5.15
C VAL A 160 5.31 -0.27 -3.76
N GLU A 161 4.20 -0.96 -3.55
CA GLU A 161 3.58 -1.19 -2.24
C GLU A 161 4.38 -2.32 -1.55
N ILE A 162 5.15 -1.95 -0.53
CA ILE A 162 6.09 -2.80 0.19
C ILE A 162 5.43 -3.38 1.43
N CYS A 163 5.37 -4.71 1.51
CA CYS A 163 4.69 -5.45 2.57
C CYS A 163 5.70 -6.30 3.37
N LEU A 164 6.54 -5.64 4.19
CA LEU A 164 7.72 -6.24 4.81
C LEU A 164 7.38 -7.50 5.63
N THR A 165 6.47 -7.39 6.60
CA THR A 165 6.10 -8.53 7.45
C THR A 165 5.44 -9.64 6.65
N SER A 166 4.54 -9.30 5.72
CA SER A 166 3.87 -10.29 4.84
C SER A 166 4.90 -11.08 4.02
N ASN A 167 5.85 -10.40 3.38
CA ASN A 167 6.85 -11.03 2.52
C ASN A 167 7.75 -12.02 3.28
N ILE A 168 8.13 -11.70 4.52
CA ILE A 168 8.87 -12.62 5.40
C ILE A 168 7.99 -13.79 5.86
N ARG A 169 6.76 -13.50 6.30
CA ARG A 169 5.83 -14.52 6.85
C ARG A 169 5.38 -15.54 5.81
N THR A 170 5.25 -15.13 4.56
CA THR A 170 4.89 -16.00 3.43
C THR A 170 6.10 -16.75 2.85
N GLY A 171 7.33 -16.40 3.26
CA GLY A 171 8.55 -16.97 2.71
C GLY A 171 8.91 -16.48 1.31
N SER A 172 8.23 -15.43 0.83
CA SER A 172 8.50 -14.80 -0.47
C SER A 172 9.84 -14.07 -0.49
N ILE A 173 10.27 -13.55 0.66
CA ILE A 173 11.60 -13.00 0.92
C ILE A 173 12.18 -13.70 2.15
N SER A 174 13.45 -14.09 2.11
CA SER A 174 14.07 -14.94 3.14
C SER A 174 14.48 -14.19 4.42
N SER A 175 14.87 -12.92 4.30
CA SER A 175 15.24 -12.06 5.43
C SER A 175 15.12 -10.59 5.07
N MET A 176 15.14 -9.72 6.08
CA MET A 176 15.06 -8.28 5.84
C MET A 176 16.30 -7.73 5.14
N ASP A 177 17.47 -8.31 5.40
CA ASP A 177 18.75 -7.90 4.81
C ASP A 177 18.80 -8.03 3.28
N VAL A 178 17.94 -8.88 2.71
CA VAL A 178 17.82 -9.10 1.26
C VAL A 178 16.51 -8.56 0.68
N HIS A 179 15.72 -7.83 1.48
CA HIS A 179 14.48 -7.26 0.99
C HIS A 179 14.77 -6.15 -0.01
N HIS A 180 14.09 -6.17 -1.15
CA HIS A 180 14.23 -5.17 -2.21
C HIS A 180 13.84 -3.73 -1.78
N PHE A 181 13.32 -3.56 -0.56
CA PHE A 181 13.08 -2.23 0.00
C PHE A 181 14.39 -1.44 0.09
N GLY A 182 15.48 -2.08 0.53
CA GLY A 182 16.79 -1.44 0.64
C GLY A 182 17.24 -0.88 -0.70
N ASP A 183 17.21 -1.70 -1.75
CA ASP A 183 17.62 -1.30 -3.09
C ASP A 183 16.76 -0.17 -3.67
N LEU A 184 15.44 -0.26 -3.51
CA LEU A 184 14.51 0.76 -3.99
C LEU A 184 14.69 2.08 -3.24
N TYR A 185 14.88 2.02 -1.92
CA TYR A 185 15.12 3.19 -1.09
C TYR A 185 16.40 3.92 -1.49
N HIS A 186 17.53 3.19 -1.62
CA HIS A 186 18.81 3.78 -2.04
C HIS A 186 18.76 4.33 -3.47
N ALA A 187 18.01 3.68 -4.37
CA ALA A 187 17.79 4.15 -5.73
C ALA A 187 16.83 5.35 -5.83
N LYS A 188 16.23 5.79 -4.70
CA LYS A 188 15.16 6.80 -4.66
C LYS A 188 13.98 6.45 -5.57
N HIS A 189 13.70 5.15 -5.70
CA HIS A 189 12.57 4.66 -6.45
C HIS A 189 11.27 4.87 -5.63
N PRO A 190 10.14 5.23 -6.28
CA PRO A 190 8.84 5.32 -5.62
C PRO A 190 8.45 4.04 -4.85
N LEU A 191 8.24 4.17 -3.54
CA LEU A 191 7.78 3.06 -2.69
C LEU A 191 6.88 3.56 -1.56
N ILE A 192 6.02 2.68 -1.06
CA ILE A 192 5.11 2.93 0.07
C ILE A 192 5.15 1.72 0.99
N LEU A 193 5.33 1.92 2.30
CA LEU A 193 5.17 0.85 3.28
C LEU A 193 3.68 0.57 3.52
N CYS A 194 3.29 -0.70 3.43
CA CYS A 194 1.94 -1.20 3.58
C CYS A 194 1.93 -2.39 4.57
N THR A 195 0.81 -2.61 5.25
CA THR A 195 0.66 -3.77 6.16
C THR A 195 0.35 -5.07 5.45
N ASP A 196 -0.13 -4.99 4.20
CA ASP A 196 -0.91 -6.07 3.60
C ASP A 196 -2.09 -6.42 4.52
N ASP A 197 -2.19 -7.66 4.98
CA ASP A 197 -3.17 -8.08 5.98
C ASP A 197 -2.70 -7.89 7.44
N SER A 198 -2.98 -6.73 8.03
CA SER A 198 -2.60 -6.41 9.42
C SER A 198 -3.09 -7.45 10.44
N GLY A 199 -4.31 -7.97 10.26
CA GLY A 199 -4.89 -9.00 11.13
C GLY A 199 -4.24 -10.38 10.96
N ILE A 200 -4.00 -10.82 9.72
CA ILE A 200 -3.42 -12.14 9.42
C ILE A 200 -1.96 -12.21 9.84
N PHE A 201 -1.18 -11.17 9.53
CA PHE A 201 0.24 -11.13 9.87
C PHE A 201 0.53 -10.58 11.26
N SER A 202 -0.52 -10.22 12.03
CA SER A 202 -0.40 -9.66 13.38
C SER A 202 0.57 -8.48 13.43
N THR A 203 0.42 -7.56 12.47
CA THR A 203 1.25 -6.35 12.35
C THR A 203 0.40 -5.07 12.35
N SER A 204 1.06 -3.91 12.33
CA SER A 204 0.44 -2.60 12.18
C SER A 204 1.32 -1.73 11.28
N LEU A 205 0.77 -0.66 10.70
CA LEU A 205 1.56 0.23 9.86
C LEU A 205 2.73 0.85 10.64
N SER A 206 2.51 1.23 11.90
CA SER A 206 3.59 1.66 12.81
C SER A 206 4.68 0.59 12.96
N GLY A 207 4.28 -0.68 13.05
CA GLY A 207 5.20 -1.83 13.10
C GLY A 207 6.03 -1.97 11.83
N GLU A 208 5.44 -1.81 10.66
CA GLU A 208 6.18 -1.85 9.38
C GLU A 208 7.21 -0.72 9.28
N TYR A 209 6.88 0.49 9.75
CA TYR A 209 7.84 1.60 9.81
C TYR A 209 8.98 1.34 10.81
N ILE A 210 8.68 0.78 11.99
CA ILE A 210 9.72 0.39 12.98
C ILE A 210 10.64 -0.68 12.40
N LEU A 211 10.07 -1.65 11.68
CA LEU A 211 10.83 -2.70 11.02
C LEU A 211 11.74 -2.12 9.93
N ALA A 212 11.22 -1.25 9.08
CA ALA A 212 12.00 -0.54 8.07
C ALA A 212 13.14 0.28 8.70
N ALA A 213 12.85 1.03 9.77
CA ALA A 213 13.84 1.84 10.47
C ALA A 213 14.97 1.01 11.05
N SER A 214 14.64 -0.06 11.77
CA SER A 214 15.62 -0.90 12.45
C SER A 214 16.45 -1.75 11.49
N SER A 215 15.87 -2.24 10.40
CA SER A 215 16.58 -3.11 9.44
C SER A 215 17.38 -2.37 8.38
N PHE A 216 16.96 -1.16 7.99
CA PHE A 216 17.66 -0.38 6.96
C PHE A 216 18.36 0.87 7.50
N GLY A 217 18.47 1.00 8.82
CA GLY A 217 19.23 2.08 9.48
C GLY A 217 18.64 3.47 9.25
N LEU A 218 17.33 3.57 9.10
CA LEU A 218 16.67 4.82 8.74
C LEU A 218 16.33 5.63 10.01
N GLY A 219 16.73 6.90 10.00
CA GLY A 219 16.46 7.83 11.08
C GLY A 219 15.07 8.44 11.02
N LYS A 220 14.79 9.35 11.96
CA LYS A 220 13.51 10.07 12.05
C LYS A 220 13.18 10.79 10.74
N LYS A 221 14.16 11.50 10.18
CA LYS A 221 13.95 12.33 8.98
C LYS A 221 13.55 11.47 7.80
N GLU A 222 14.26 10.36 7.60
CA GLU A 222 13.97 9.38 6.56
C GLU A 222 12.56 8.77 6.71
N MET A 223 12.13 8.47 7.94
CA MET A 223 10.76 7.99 8.21
C MET A 223 9.68 9.02 7.84
N VAL A 224 9.91 10.29 8.17
CA VAL A 224 8.98 11.37 7.83
C VAL A 224 8.89 11.53 6.31
N GLU A 225 10.04 11.52 5.63
CA GLU A 225 10.10 11.61 4.17
C GLU A 225 9.40 10.42 3.49
N LEU A 226 9.59 9.19 3.97
CA LEU A 226 8.87 8.02 3.45
C LEU A 226 7.35 8.18 3.55
N GLY A 227 6.85 8.57 4.73
CA GLY A 227 5.42 8.78 4.94
C GLY A 227 4.85 9.90 4.08
N ARG A 228 5.59 11.00 3.94
CA ARG A 228 5.18 12.15 3.13
C ARG A 228 5.17 11.82 1.63
N ASN A 229 6.18 11.10 1.14
CA ASN A 229 6.31 10.75 -0.27
C ASN A 229 5.17 9.83 -0.75
N ALA A 230 4.61 9.01 0.14
CA ALA A 230 3.46 8.16 -0.19
C ALA A 230 2.26 8.94 -0.74
N ILE A 231 2.08 10.22 -0.35
CA ILE A 231 1.00 11.10 -0.82
C ILE A 231 1.04 11.28 -2.35
N GLU A 232 2.21 11.22 -2.96
CA GLU A 232 2.34 11.37 -4.41
C GLU A 232 1.72 10.17 -5.16
N PHE A 233 1.72 9.00 -4.53
CA PHE A 233 1.35 7.73 -5.13
C PHE A 233 -0.06 7.24 -4.77
N ILE A 234 -0.79 7.93 -3.88
CA ILE A 234 -2.17 7.59 -3.56
C ILE A 234 -3.12 7.91 -4.73
N PHE A 235 -4.18 7.12 -4.85
CA PHE A 235 -5.29 7.37 -5.77
C PHE A 235 -6.31 8.30 -5.10
N ALA A 236 -5.98 9.59 -5.06
CA ALA A 236 -6.85 10.64 -4.54
C ALA A 236 -6.74 11.90 -5.39
N ASP A 237 -7.77 12.74 -5.32
CA ASP A 237 -7.79 14.06 -5.92
C ASP A 237 -6.71 14.99 -5.35
N ASP A 238 -6.33 16.00 -6.13
CA ASP A 238 -5.25 16.94 -5.79
C ASP A 238 -5.53 17.72 -4.50
N GLU A 239 -6.80 17.98 -4.20
CA GLU A 239 -7.21 18.67 -2.98
C GLU A 239 -6.95 17.80 -1.75
N THR A 240 -7.31 16.51 -1.80
CA THR A 240 -6.97 15.55 -0.74
C THR A 240 -5.46 15.45 -0.56
N LYS A 241 -4.69 15.36 -1.66
CA LYS A 241 -3.21 15.35 -1.60
C LYS A 241 -2.66 16.63 -0.99
N ARG A 242 -3.19 17.81 -1.34
CA ARG A 242 -2.80 19.11 -0.77
C ARG A 242 -3.01 19.13 0.75
N VAL A 243 -4.20 18.74 1.22
CA VAL A 243 -4.52 18.69 2.66
C VAL A 243 -3.59 17.73 3.40
N LEU A 244 -3.28 16.57 2.82
CA LEU A 244 -2.35 15.61 3.42
C LEU A 244 -0.91 16.17 3.49
N ARG A 245 -0.45 16.85 2.43
CA ARG A 245 0.88 17.51 2.43
C ARG A 245 0.96 18.56 3.53
N GLU A 246 -0.04 19.42 3.65
CA GLU A 246 -0.11 20.43 4.71
C GLU A 246 -0.12 19.81 6.12
N ALA A 247 -0.83 18.70 6.30
CA ALA A 247 -0.83 17.99 7.57
C ALA A 247 0.55 17.40 7.91
N PHE A 248 1.26 16.84 6.92
CA PHE A 248 2.62 16.34 7.09
C PHE A 248 3.63 17.47 7.37
N ASP A 249 3.56 18.57 6.61
CA ASP A 249 4.45 19.72 6.77
C ASP A 249 4.26 20.35 8.17
N SER A 250 3.01 20.49 8.62
CA SER A 250 2.67 20.96 9.98
C SER A 250 3.07 19.98 11.10
N ALA A 251 3.20 18.69 10.80
CA ALA A 251 3.68 17.69 11.76
C ALA A 251 5.21 17.69 11.83
N ALA A 252 5.88 17.85 10.68
CA ALA A 252 7.34 17.93 10.58
C ALA A 252 7.92 19.10 11.39
N GLU A 253 7.24 20.26 11.43
CA GLU A 253 7.62 21.40 12.29
C GLU A 253 7.65 21.05 13.78
N ARG A 254 6.82 20.11 14.23
CA ARG A 254 6.76 19.64 15.62
C ARG A 254 7.77 18.54 15.92
N TRP A 255 8.31 17.91 14.88
CA TRP A 255 9.36 16.90 14.97
C TRP A 255 10.72 17.58 14.76
N SER A 256 11.07 18.53 15.62
CA SER A 256 12.38 19.19 15.58
C SER A 256 13.50 18.15 15.50
N PHE A 257 14.29 18.22 14.44
CA PHE A 257 15.43 17.34 14.18
C PHE A 257 16.69 17.94 14.82
N ASP A 258 16.66 18.16 16.14
CA ASP A 258 17.84 18.49 16.95
C ASP A 258 18.54 17.22 17.45
#